data_AF-A0A2H9P3Q6-F1
#
_entry.id   AF-A0A2H9P3Q6-F1
#
_cell.length_a   1.000
_cell.length_b   1.000
_cell.length_c   1.000
_cell.angle_alpha   90.00
_cell.angle_beta   90.00
_cell.angle_gamma   90.00
#
_symmetry.space_group_name_H-M   'P 1'
#
loop_
_entity.id
_entity.type
_entity.pdbx_description
1 polymer ?
#
loop_
_entity_poly.entity_id
_entity_poly.type
_entity_poly.pdbx_seq_one_letter_code
_entity_poly.pdbx_strand_id
1 'polypeptide(L)'
;MVSARQQLTEKISEFSKTIDFSKIQDDDFRIENNLGTLWLQCKNEKTIREKWPDFVKYVLFDNVERVYISERLMRLYYESRGSLDHFVVSTEDGNFSLPDRLGLFLRLQILKDDFSKIYHRINSRINFDFPQKEFAENRIRGKIDWNKTSRNSLGQFPIKFYTKSPARKFDTHENILLLLCANWIKIDSKRILSTDLERPLSIHERNVLISIHNSITDLINHFPFSDVTRRVSNLTIYGRNSLEINQLRRKVNERIREGKVKNAEYGNLLKWVQQYLDLKIDGVVKDQNTFVMENLTSINTLYELLIFFEFFVYLKNDQNCNPQIRVRTENKQIKYTVEFKIEQKSVLFEYDREYPFGESKESKKWPTWILTSKPDYSVIVDNTIIAVFDAKNYFKMGKELEEKHAHYKKYRKGLEALPRLTKENFVQHIKNFPDIEKEITIYWKKFQEDENLAKQYYENLMEKYTNDNKPISEEYKKLKENFSFRVKKATRDILSYVINLDVNYGAIIFPKQEYFKFTFPNEKKHIPKFHRNLKFEYLQLDYDPKNAISTKNDTVKKMYDAIKFAIESQPQEITA
;
A
#
# COMPACT_ATOMS: atom_id res chain seq x y z
N MET A 1 -21.13 23.59 -7.86
CA MET A 1 -20.20 24.53 -7.19
C MET A 1 -19.01 23.74 -6.69
N VAL A 2 -17.78 24.23 -6.90
CA VAL A 2 -16.55 23.60 -6.39
C VAL A 2 -16.43 23.92 -4.89
N SER A 3 -16.22 22.91 -4.05
CA SER A 3 -16.15 23.09 -2.58
C SER A 3 -14.96 23.97 -2.18
N ALA A 4 -15.05 24.68 -1.03
CA ALA A 4 -13.95 25.50 -0.50
C ALA A 4 -12.66 24.70 -0.32
N ARG A 5 -12.77 23.44 0.15
CA ARG A 5 -11.64 22.51 0.27
C ARG A 5 -10.97 22.22 -1.07
N GLN A 6 -11.76 21.99 -2.12
CA GLN A 6 -11.22 21.71 -3.45
C GLN A 6 -10.51 22.94 -4.05
N GLN A 7 -11.09 24.14 -3.89
CA GLN A 7 -10.44 25.38 -4.27
C GLN A 7 -9.12 25.61 -3.51
N LEU A 8 -9.10 25.29 -2.21
CA LEU A 8 -7.90 25.38 -1.39
C LEU A 8 -6.81 24.39 -1.86
N THR A 9 -7.18 23.14 -2.16
CA THR A 9 -6.26 22.13 -2.70
C THR A 9 -5.65 22.56 -4.04
N GLU A 10 -6.45 23.11 -4.95
CA GLU A 10 -5.99 23.62 -6.24
C GLU A 10 -5.00 24.78 -6.05
N LYS A 11 -5.35 25.76 -5.19
CA LYS A 11 -4.46 26.89 -4.90
C LYS A 11 -3.16 26.48 -4.23
N ILE A 12 -3.17 25.53 -3.28
CA ILE A 12 -1.94 25.00 -2.68
C ILE A 12 -1.07 24.34 -3.75
N SER A 13 -1.67 23.60 -4.68
CA SER A 13 -0.94 22.95 -5.78
C SER A 13 -0.30 23.99 -6.73
N GLU A 14 -1.01 25.06 -7.06
CA GLU A 14 -0.44 26.18 -7.83
C GLU A 14 0.67 26.90 -7.08
N PHE A 15 0.42 27.19 -5.81
CA PHE A 15 1.34 27.88 -4.92
C PHE A 15 2.68 27.14 -4.75
N SER A 16 2.64 25.80 -4.73
CA SER A 16 3.84 24.95 -4.66
C SER A 16 4.82 25.13 -5.83
N LYS A 17 4.36 25.65 -6.98
CA LYS A 17 5.23 25.92 -8.13
C LYS A 17 6.15 27.12 -7.91
N THR A 18 5.84 27.96 -6.92
CA THR A 18 6.51 29.25 -6.71
C THR A 18 7.23 29.35 -5.36
N ILE A 19 7.00 28.40 -4.45
CA ILE A 19 7.54 28.45 -3.09
C ILE A 19 8.76 27.54 -2.92
N ASP A 20 9.65 27.92 -2.01
CA ASP A 20 10.75 27.08 -1.56
C ASP A 20 10.19 25.89 -0.76
N PHE A 21 10.22 24.69 -1.36
CA PHE A 21 9.75 23.43 -0.76
C PHE A 21 10.33 23.16 0.63
N SER A 22 11.52 23.70 0.95
CA SER A 22 12.13 23.51 2.28
C SER A 22 11.32 24.14 3.43
N LYS A 23 10.53 25.19 3.13
CA LYS A 23 9.68 25.88 4.11
C LYS A 23 8.39 25.13 4.44
N ILE A 24 7.83 24.41 3.47
CA ILE A 24 6.58 23.65 3.63
C ILE A 24 6.75 22.44 4.55
N GLN A 25 7.96 21.90 4.62
CA GLN A 25 8.22 20.69 5.40
C GLN A 25 8.28 20.97 6.92
N ASP A 26 8.36 22.23 7.36
CA ASP A 26 8.39 22.57 8.79
C ASP A 26 7.01 22.38 9.44
N ASP A 27 6.99 21.87 10.66
CA ASP A 27 5.76 21.76 11.46
C ASP A 27 5.28 23.15 11.92
N ASP A 28 6.13 24.17 11.79
CA ASP A 28 5.80 25.58 12.04
C ASP A 28 5.51 26.38 10.76
N PHE A 29 5.24 25.69 9.62
CA PHE A 29 4.90 26.37 8.37
C PHE A 29 3.69 27.29 8.57
N ARG A 30 3.87 28.58 8.28
CA ARG A 30 2.83 29.59 8.49
C ARG A 30 1.87 29.64 7.31
N ILE A 31 0.61 29.95 7.60
CA ILE A 31 -0.41 30.19 6.60
C ILE A 31 -0.08 31.49 5.85
N GLU A 32 0.00 31.43 4.52
CA GLU A 32 0.13 32.65 3.71
C GLU A 32 -1.23 33.38 3.61
N ASN A 33 -1.18 34.72 3.59
CA ASN A 33 -2.36 35.58 3.64
C ASN A 33 -3.39 35.27 2.54
N ASN A 34 -2.94 34.82 1.36
CA ASN A 34 -3.80 34.47 0.22
C ASN A 34 -4.49 33.09 0.33
N LEU A 35 -4.03 32.21 1.24
CA LEU A 35 -4.61 30.91 1.52
C LEU A 35 -5.43 30.90 2.82
N GLY A 36 -5.17 31.86 3.72
CA GLY A 36 -5.78 31.93 5.05
C GLY A 36 -7.30 32.04 5.06
N THR A 37 -7.89 32.82 4.16
CA THR A 37 -9.36 32.97 4.08
C THR A 37 -10.04 31.65 3.71
N LEU A 38 -9.49 30.91 2.75
CA LEU A 38 -10.00 29.60 2.34
C LEU A 38 -9.78 28.53 3.42
N TRP A 39 -8.63 28.57 4.10
CA TRP A 39 -8.36 27.70 5.24
C TRP A 39 -9.36 27.91 6.38
N LEU A 40 -9.62 29.16 6.77
CA LEU A 40 -10.61 29.51 7.79
C LEU A 40 -12.01 29.07 7.38
N GLN A 41 -12.38 29.27 6.12
CA GLN A 41 -13.65 28.80 5.58
C GLN A 41 -13.77 27.27 5.72
N CYS A 42 -12.74 26.52 5.36
CA CYS A 42 -12.74 25.05 5.50
C CYS A 42 -12.84 24.60 6.97
N LYS A 43 -12.18 25.30 7.89
CA LYS A 43 -12.28 25.04 9.34
C LYS A 43 -13.69 25.30 9.86
N ASN A 44 -14.30 26.41 9.46
CA ASN A 44 -15.67 26.77 9.85
C ASN A 44 -16.71 25.78 9.31
N GLU A 45 -16.55 25.36 8.05
CA GLU A 45 -17.38 24.33 7.42
C GLU A 45 -17.10 22.91 7.96
N LYS A 46 -16.12 22.75 8.88
CA LYS A 46 -15.66 21.47 9.42
C LYS A 46 -15.25 20.46 8.34
N THR A 47 -14.83 20.96 7.18
CA THR A 47 -14.36 20.15 6.06
C THR A 47 -12.88 19.80 6.18
N ILE A 48 -12.15 20.48 7.06
CA ILE A 48 -10.76 20.20 7.45
C ILE A 48 -10.68 20.22 8.97
N ARG A 49 -10.03 19.23 9.55
CA ARG A 49 -9.83 19.14 11.01
C ARG A 49 -8.38 19.30 11.43
N GLU A 50 -7.45 19.08 10.51
CA GLU A 50 -6.02 18.90 10.73
C GLU A 50 -5.25 20.20 10.96
N LYS A 51 -4.00 20.10 11.41
CA LYS A 51 -3.07 21.25 11.44
C LYS A 51 -2.72 21.67 10.01
N TRP A 52 -2.50 22.97 9.82
CA TRP A 52 -2.17 23.53 8.51
C TRP A 52 -0.97 22.86 7.82
N PRO A 53 0.17 22.63 8.50
CA PRO A 53 1.32 21.96 7.89
C PRO A 53 1.00 20.57 7.38
N ASP A 54 0.24 19.77 8.13
CA ASP A 54 -0.14 18.40 7.75
C ASP A 54 -1.06 18.40 6.53
N PHE A 55 -2.01 19.32 6.46
CA PHE A 55 -2.88 19.46 5.29
C PHE A 55 -2.11 19.89 4.04
N VAL A 56 -1.19 20.85 4.15
CA VAL A 56 -0.36 21.28 3.01
C VAL A 56 0.53 20.13 2.54
N LYS A 57 1.19 19.44 3.48
CA LYS A 57 1.96 18.21 3.21
C LYS A 57 1.08 17.18 2.50
N TYR A 58 -0.13 16.91 2.97
CA TYR A 58 -1.03 15.99 2.29
C TYR A 58 -1.29 16.37 0.83
N VAL A 59 -1.64 17.63 0.57
CA VAL A 59 -2.00 18.11 -0.76
C VAL A 59 -0.86 17.93 -1.75
N LEU A 60 0.36 18.26 -1.32
CA LEU A 60 1.56 18.19 -2.15
C LEU A 60 2.16 16.78 -2.28
N PHE A 61 1.63 15.80 -1.56
CA PHE A 61 2.15 14.44 -1.60
C PHE A 61 1.83 13.79 -2.96
N ASP A 62 2.78 13.01 -3.47
CA ASP A 62 2.61 12.35 -4.76
C ASP A 62 1.36 11.47 -4.74
N ASN A 63 0.48 11.68 -5.72
CA ASN A 63 -0.81 11.01 -5.73
C ASN A 63 -0.69 9.48 -5.85
N VAL A 64 0.32 8.99 -6.57
CA VAL A 64 0.58 7.55 -6.72
C VAL A 64 1.01 6.97 -5.38
N GLU A 65 1.87 7.67 -4.63
CA GLU A 65 2.31 7.24 -3.30
C GLU A 65 1.18 7.29 -2.27
N ARG A 66 0.32 8.33 -2.28
CA ARG A 66 -0.88 8.38 -1.42
C ARG A 66 -1.79 7.18 -1.66
N VAL A 67 -2.07 6.89 -2.93
CA VAL A 67 -2.91 5.75 -3.32
C VAL A 67 -2.27 4.45 -2.86
N TYR A 68 -0.96 4.29 -3.06
CA TYR A 68 -0.23 3.10 -2.62
C TYR A 68 -0.30 2.88 -1.12
N ILE A 69 0.02 3.89 -0.29
CA ILE A 69 -0.04 3.78 1.17
C ILE A 69 -1.45 3.40 1.61
N SER A 70 -2.46 4.05 1.03
CA SER A 70 -3.87 3.79 1.34
C SER A 70 -4.28 2.35 1.00
N GLU A 71 -3.98 1.90 -0.22
CA GLU A 71 -4.24 0.52 -0.67
C GLU A 71 -3.49 -0.50 0.18
N ARG A 72 -2.23 -0.22 0.53
CA ARG A 72 -1.38 -1.12 1.31
C ARG A 72 -1.89 -1.25 2.74
N LEU A 73 -2.20 -0.13 3.40
CA LEU A 73 -2.82 -0.12 4.73
C LEU A 73 -4.13 -0.91 4.76
N MET A 74 -4.98 -0.74 3.75
CA MET A 74 -6.24 -1.49 3.66
C MET A 74 -6.00 -2.99 3.46
N ARG A 75 -5.02 -3.36 2.64
CA ARG A 75 -4.60 -4.75 2.47
C ARG A 75 -4.07 -5.34 3.77
N LEU A 76 -3.25 -4.60 4.52
CA LEU A 76 -2.70 -5.04 5.79
C LEU A 76 -3.78 -5.18 6.86
N TYR A 77 -4.71 -4.22 6.94
CA TYR A 77 -5.89 -4.31 7.79
C TYR A 77 -6.70 -5.58 7.50
N TYR A 78 -6.87 -5.91 6.22
CA TYR A 78 -7.53 -7.15 5.80
C TYR A 78 -6.74 -8.40 6.17
N GLU A 79 -5.43 -8.42 5.96
CA GLU A 79 -4.54 -9.52 6.38
C GLU A 79 -4.58 -9.69 7.92
N SER A 80 -4.93 -8.63 8.65
CA SER A 80 -5.04 -8.56 10.12
C SER A 80 -6.43 -8.86 10.68
N ARG A 81 -7.39 -9.24 9.84
CA ARG A 81 -8.80 -9.45 10.22
C ARG A 81 -8.97 -10.45 11.38
N GLY A 82 -9.91 -10.16 12.26
CA GLY A 82 -10.17 -10.91 13.51
C GLY A 82 -9.31 -10.47 14.70
N SER A 83 -8.22 -9.72 14.46
CA SER A 83 -7.38 -9.12 15.52
C SER A 83 -7.53 -7.59 15.60
N LEU A 84 -7.92 -6.95 14.49
CA LEU A 84 -7.99 -5.49 14.33
C LEU A 84 -9.39 -4.98 13.96
N ASP A 85 -10.43 -5.78 14.15
CA ASP A 85 -11.79 -5.38 13.81
C ASP A 85 -12.17 -4.12 14.62
N HIS A 86 -12.46 -3.01 13.93
CA HIS A 86 -12.76 -1.68 14.51
C HIS A 86 -11.56 -0.93 15.11
N PHE A 87 -10.41 -0.96 14.42
CA PHE A 87 -9.27 -0.09 14.78
C PHE A 87 -9.67 1.39 14.69
N VAL A 88 -9.40 2.18 15.73
CA VAL A 88 -9.74 3.59 15.86
C VAL A 88 -8.45 4.39 16.03
N VAL A 89 -8.17 5.27 15.09
CA VAL A 89 -7.06 6.22 15.18
C VAL A 89 -7.55 7.42 15.96
N SER A 90 -6.95 7.65 17.13
CA SER A 90 -7.18 8.86 17.93
C SER A 90 -6.13 9.91 17.59
N THR A 91 -6.55 11.04 17.01
CA THR A 91 -5.70 12.22 16.84
C THR A 91 -6.18 13.36 17.75
N GLU A 92 -5.42 14.46 17.83
CA GLU A 92 -5.85 15.69 18.51
C GLU A 92 -7.20 16.23 17.96
N ASP A 93 -7.54 15.87 16.72
CA ASP A 93 -8.68 16.38 15.98
C ASP A 93 -9.92 15.46 15.99
N GLY A 94 -9.79 14.28 16.61
CA GLY A 94 -10.88 13.32 16.81
C GLY A 94 -10.50 11.86 16.63
N ASN A 95 -11.50 10.99 16.73
CA ASN A 95 -11.37 9.54 16.58
C ASN A 95 -11.87 9.10 15.19
N PHE A 96 -11.10 8.25 14.51
CA PHE A 96 -11.37 7.78 13.15
C PHE A 96 -11.34 6.25 13.09
N SER A 97 -12.45 5.61 12.70
CA SER A 97 -12.55 4.13 12.66
C SER A 97 -12.20 3.54 11.30
N LEU A 98 -11.25 2.59 11.26
CA LEU A 98 -10.96 1.77 10.08
C LEU A 98 -11.89 0.54 9.99
N PRO A 99 -12.30 0.14 8.78
CA PRO A 99 -12.07 0.82 7.50
C PRO A 99 -13.09 1.95 7.27
N ASP A 100 -12.69 2.99 6.54
CA ASP A 100 -13.62 4.01 6.06
C ASP A 100 -14.30 3.64 4.74
N ARG A 101 -15.20 4.51 4.23
CA ARG A 101 -15.92 4.32 2.96
C ARG A 101 -14.98 4.11 1.77
N LEU A 102 -13.91 4.90 1.65
CA LEU A 102 -12.90 4.71 0.61
C LEU A 102 -12.19 3.36 0.78
N GLY A 103 -11.82 2.99 2.00
CA GLY A 103 -11.29 1.68 2.35
C GLY A 103 -12.19 0.51 1.96
N LEU A 104 -13.50 0.68 2.07
CA LEU A 104 -14.47 -0.32 1.62
C LEU A 104 -14.52 -0.41 0.09
N PHE A 105 -14.40 0.71 -0.64
CA PHE A 105 -14.31 0.69 -2.11
C PHE A 105 -12.99 0.12 -2.61
N LEU A 106 -11.87 0.45 -1.97
CA LEU A 106 -10.58 -0.18 -2.22
C LEU A 106 -10.63 -1.67 -1.88
N ARG A 107 -11.33 -2.08 -0.82
CA ARG A 107 -11.56 -3.50 -0.52
C ARG A 107 -12.39 -4.18 -1.60
N LEU A 108 -13.42 -3.51 -2.13
CA LEU A 108 -14.18 -4.02 -3.27
C LEU A 108 -13.30 -4.14 -4.52
N GLN A 109 -12.41 -3.17 -4.77
CA GLN A 109 -11.40 -3.21 -5.85
C GLN A 109 -10.47 -4.43 -5.70
N ILE A 110 -9.88 -4.63 -4.52
CA ILE A 110 -9.00 -5.77 -4.21
C ILE A 110 -9.74 -7.10 -4.43
N LEU A 111 -10.95 -7.24 -3.87
CA LEU A 111 -11.76 -8.43 -4.06
C LEU A 111 -12.12 -8.64 -5.53
N LYS A 112 -12.42 -7.58 -6.28
CA LYS A 112 -12.66 -7.66 -7.72
C LYS A 112 -11.40 -8.11 -8.48
N ASP A 113 -10.21 -7.63 -8.14
CA ASP A 113 -8.98 -8.02 -8.83
C ASP A 113 -8.58 -9.47 -8.51
N ASP A 114 -8.78 -9.91 -7.27
CA ASP A 114 -8.60 -11.33 -6.90
C ASP A 114 -9.64 -12.22 -7.59
N PHE A 115 -10.90 -11.76 -7.69
CA PHE A 115 -11.94 -12.44 -8.46
C PHE A 115 -11.56 -12.56 -9.93
N SER A 116 -11.06 -11.50 -10.57
CA SER A 116 -10.64 -11.53 -11.98
C SER A 116 -9.56 -12.59 -12.22
N LYS A 117 -8.58 -12.74 -11.31
CA LYS A 117 -7.57 -13.81 -11.39
C LYS A 117 -8.21 -15.19 -11.31
N ILE A 118 -9.10 -15.41 -10.34
CA ILE A 118 -9.85 -16.67 -10.17
C ILE A 118 -10.66 -16.96 -11.45
N TYR A 119 -11.38 -15.96 -11.95
CA TYR A 119 -12.21 -16.05 -13.16
C TYR A 119 -11.39 -16.46 -14.37
N HIS A 120 -10.26 -15.82 -14.65
CA HIS A 120 -9.43 -16.16 -15.82
C HIS A 120 -8.84 -17.57 -15.72
N ARG A 121 -8.41 -17.99 -14.52
CA ARG A 121 -7.89 -19.36 -14.31
C ARG A 121 -8.99 -20.42 -14.40
N ILE A 122 -10.21 -20.08 -13.99
CA ILE A 122 -11.36 -20.95 -14.19
C ILE A 122 -11.73 -21.02 -15.68
N ASN A 123 -11.82 -19.88 -16.36
CA ASN A 123 -12.25 -19.81 -17.76
C ASN A 123 -11.27 -20.56 -18.70
N SER A 124 -9.97 -20.55 -18.40
CA SER A 124 -8.97 -21.31 -19.18
C SER A 124 -9.14 -22.83 -19.07
N ARG A 125 -9.74 -23.32 -17.97
CA ARG A 125 -10.00 -24.75 -17.72
C ARG A 125 -11.37 -24.91 -17.05
N ILE A 126 -12.42 -24.53 -17.78
CA ILE A 126 -13.77 -24.53 -17.22
C ILE A 126 -14.26 -25.96 -16.97
N ASN A 127 -15.04 -26.17 -15.91
CA ASN A 127 -15.59 -27.48 -15.60
C ASN A 127 -16.88 -27.70 -16.39
N PHE A 128 -17.16 -28.95 -16.77
CA PHE A 128 -18.36 -29.31 -17.49
C PHE A 128 -18.72 -30.77 -17.22
N ASP A 129 -20.01 -31.07 -17.30
CA ASP A 129 -20.53 -32.43 -17.18
C ASP A 129 -20.68 -33.09 -18.57
N PHE A 130 -20.80 -34.42 -18.59
CA PHE A 130 -21.04 -35.23 -19.80
C PHE A 130 -22.36 -36.02 -19.70
N PRO A 131 -23.52 -35.35 -19.61
CA PRO A 131 -24.80 -36.06 -19.68
C PRO A 131 -24.97 -36.79 -21.02
N GLN A 132 -25.63 -37.95 -20.97
CA GLN A 132 -26.11 -38.64 -22.17
C GLN A 132 -27.25 -37.82 -22.78
N LYS A 133 -27.04 -37.29 -23.99
CA LYS A 133 -28.06 -36.57 -24.74
C LYS A 133 -28.60 -37.48 -25.84
N GLU A 134 -29.92 -37.49 -25.98
CA GLU A 134 -30.59 -38.16 -27.09
C GLU A 134 -30.61 -37.24 -28.32
N PHE A 135 -30.30 -37.81 -29.48
CA PHE A 135 -30.37 -37.17 -30.78
C PHE A 135 -31.28 -37.99 -31.68
N ALA A 136 -32.00 -37.33 -32.57
CA ALA A 136 -32.82 -37.97 -33.59
C ALA A 136 -32.46 -37.32 -34.93
N GLU A 137 -31.44 -37.86 -35.59
CA GLU A 137 -30.78 -37.25 -36.75
C GLU A 137 -30.53 -38.30 -37.83
N ASN A 138 -30.33 -37.86 -39.07
CA ASN A 138 -29.98 -38.74 -40.18
C ASN A 138 -28.50 -39.18 -40.14
N ARG A 139 -27.72 -38.63 -39.21
CA ARG A 139 -26.31 -38.97 -38.99
C ARG A 139 -26.15 -39.67 -37.64
N ILE A 140 -25.52 -40.83 -37.66
CA ILE A 140 -25.24 -41.60 -36.44
C ILE A 140 -24.13 -40.91 -35.64
N ARG A 141 -24.41 -40.57 -34.38
CA ARG A 141 -23.43 -40.05 -33.42
C ARG A 141 -23.62 -40.76 -32.08
N GLY A 142 -22.64 -41.54 -31.63
CA GLY A 142 -22.72 -42.31 -30.40
C GLY A 142 -23.48 -43.64 -30.55
N LYS A 143 -24.12 -44.11 -29.47
CA LYS A 143 -24.79 -45.41 -29.42
C LYS A 143 -26.21 -45.30 -29.97
N ILE A 144 -26.58 -46.16 -30.93
CA ILE A 144 -27.95 -46.21 -31.48
C ILE A 144 -28.89 -46.90 -30.49
N ASP A 145 -30.07 -46.31 -30.29
CA ASP A 145 -31.22 -46.96 -29.66
C ASP A 145 -32.03 -47.66 -30.75
N TRP A 146 -31.73 -48.95 -30.97
CA TRP A 146 -32.39 -49.74 -32.00
C TRP A 146 -33.88 -49.96 -31.74
N ASN A 147 -34.29 -50.02 -30.47
CA ASN A 147 -35.69 -50.16 -30.11
C ASN A 147 -36.49 -48.93 -30.54
N LYS A 148 -35.98 -47.73 -30.24
CA LYS A 148 -36.62 -46.47 -30.63
C LYS A 148 -36.50 -46.22 -32.13
N THR A 149 -35.37 -46.57 -32.74
CA THR A 149 -35.14 -46.40 -34.19
C THR A 149 -36.04 -47.31 -35.02
N SER A 150 -36.14 -48.60 -34.66
CA SER A 150 -36.98 -49.57 -35.37
C SER A 150 -38.47 -49.20 -35.29
N ARG A 151 -38.97 -48.87 -34.08
CA ARG A 151 -40.37 -48.45 -33.88
C ARG A 151 -40.76 -47.24 -34.73
N ASN A 152 -39.86 -46.27 -34.87
CA ASN A 152 -40.12 -45.04 -35.63
C ASN A 152 -39.87 -45.18 -37.14
N SER A 153 -39.40 -46.34 -37.61
CA SER A 153 -39.11 -46.56 -39.03
C SER A 153 -40.24 -47.31 -39.77
N LEU A 154 -41.31 -47.70 -39.07
CA LEU A 154 -42.55 -48.28 -39.64
C LEU A 154 -42.31 -49.40 -40.66
N GLY A 155 -41.32 -50.27 -40.41
CA GLY A 155 -40.97 -51.39 -41.29
C GLY A 155 -40.09 -51.05 -42.50
N GLN A 156 -39.71 -49.77 -42.68
CA GLN A 156 -38.76 -49.32 -43.69
C GLN A 156 -37.33 -49.21 -43.12
N PHE A 157 -36.33 -49.12 -44.00
CA PHE A 157 -34.95 -48.90 -43.57
C PHE A 157 -34.83 -47.53 -42.86
N PRO A 158 -34.23 -47.45 -41.64
CA PRO A 158 -34.19 -46.20 -40.90
C PRO A 158 -33.35 -45.12 -41.60
N ILE A 159 -33.99 -44.02 -41.97
CA ILE A 159 -33.30 -42.80 -42.44
C ILE A 159 -32.98 -41.82 -41.31
N LYS A 160 -33.59 -42.01 -40.13
CA LYS A 160 -33.40 -41.20 -38.93
C LYS A 160 -33.06 -42.12 -37.76
N PHE A 161 -31.89 -41.92 -37.16
CA PHE A 161 -31.38 -42.74 -36.07
C PHE A 161 -31.59 -42.02 -34.74
N TYR A 162 -32.14 -42.73 -33.77
CA TYR A 162 -32.20 -42.26 -32.39
C TYR A 162 -30.93 -42.70 -31.68
N THR A 163 -30.05 -41.77 -31.33
CA THR A 163 -28.77 -42.09 -30.72
C THR A 163 -28.59 -41.42 -29.37
N LYS A 164 -27.76 -42.02 -28.51
CA LYS A 164 -27.30 -41.48 -27.23
C LYS A 164 -25.81 -41.20 -27.34
N SER A 165 -25.42 -39.96 -27.11
CA SER A 165 -24.01 -39.56 -27.09
C SER A 165 -23.75 -38.62 -25.90
N PRO A 166 -22.59 -38.73 -25.22
CA PRO A 166 -22.18 -37.75 -24.24
C PRO A 166 -22.07 -36.36 -24.89
N ALA A 167 -22.78 -35.38 -24.34
CA ALA A 167 -22.67 -33.99 -24.77
C ALA A 167 -22.11 -33.15 -23.62
N ARG A 168 -21.19 -32.23 -23.93
CA ARG A 168 -20.64 -31.31 -22.91
C ARG A 168 -21.74 -30.38 -22.41
N LYS A 169 -21.85 -30.25 -21.09
CA LYS A 169 -22.83 -29.39 -20.42
C LYS A 169 -22.11 -28.43 -19.48
N PHE A 170 -22.16 -27.13 -19.80
CA PHE A 170 -21.41 -26.09 -19.11
C PHE A 170 -22.24 -25.33 -18.05
N ASP A 171 -23.55 -25.51 -17.97
CA ASP A 171 -24.43 -24.95 -16.92
C ASP A 171 -24.35 -25.75 -15.61
N THR A 172 -23.13 -26.01 -15.17
CA THR A 172 -22.84 -26.64 -13.88
C THR A 172 -22.98 -25.64 -12.73
N HIS A 173 -23.19 -26.15 -11.51
CA HIS A 173 -23.40 -25.31 -10.32
C HIS A 173 -22.23 -24.34 -10.10
N GLU A 174 -21.00 -24.79 -10.33
CA GLU A 174 -19.78 -24.02 -10.12
C GLU A 174 -19.60 -22.90 -11.15
N ASN A 175 -20.00 -23.11 -12.41
CA ASN A 175 -19.99 -22.08 -13.46
C ASN A 175 -21.08 -21.03 -13.24
N ILE A 176 -22.26 -21.47 -12.78
CA ILE A 176 -23.34 -20.58 -12.39
C ILE A 176 -22.90 -19.71 -11.21
N LEU A 177 -22.26 -20.29 -10.20
CA LEU A 177 -21.75 -19.54 -9.05
C LEU A 177 -20.68 -18.52 -9.46
N LEU A 178 -19.76 -18.88 -10.37
CA LEU A 178 -18.74 -17.98 -10.90
C LEU A 178 -19.36 -16.72 -11.51
N LEU A 179 -20.29 -16.89 -12.45
CA LEU A 179 -20.90 -15.78 -13.16
C LEU A 179 -21.90 -15.00 -12.28
N LEU A 180 -22.52 -15.66 -11.30
CA LEU A 180 -23.32 -14.98 -10.27
C LEU A 180 -22.46 -14.05 -9.40
N CYS A 181 -21.26 -14.47 -9.01
CA CYS A 181 -20.32 -13.63 -8.26
C CYS A 181 -19.91 -12.37 -9.03
N ALA A 182 -19.66 -12.49 -10.35
CA ALA A 182 -19.42 -11.34 -11.21
C ALA A 182 -20.62 -10.38 -11.20
N ASN A 183 -21.85 -10.92 -11.29
CA ASN A 183 -23.05 -10.09 -11.24
C ASN A 183 -23.22 -9.37 -9.90
N TRP A 184 -22.85 -9.96 -8.77
CA TRP A 184 -22.90 -9.28 -7.48
C TRP A 184 -22.02 -8.03 -7.45
N ILE A 185 -20.77 -8.13 -7.92
CA ILE A 185 -19.84 -6.98 -7.99
C ILE A 185 -20.40 -5.89 -8.92
N LYS A 186 -20.97 -6.29 -10.07
CA LYS A 186 -21.59 -5.36 -11.04
C LYS A 186 -22.78 -4.61 -10.45
N ILE A 187 -23.68 -5.34 -9.78
CA ILE A 187 -24.89 -4.78 -9.18
C ILE A 187 -24.51 -3.82 -8.05
N ASP A 188 -23.56 -4.19 -7.19
CA ASP A 188 -23.15 -3.35 -6.07
C ASP A 188 -22.45 -2.07 -6.50
N SER A 189 -21.48 -2.17 -7.41
CA SER A 189 -20.80 -0.98 -7.94
C SER A 189 -21.78 0.00 -8.57
N LYS A 190 -22.74 -0.50 -9.37
CA LYS A 190 -23.80 0.34 -9.95
C LYS A 190 -24.71 0.95 -8.89
N ARG A 191 -25.16 0.14 -7.93
CA ARG A 191 -26.05 0.58 -6.85
C ARG A 191 -25.40 1.69 -6.02
N ILE A 192 -24.14 1.54 -5.65
CA ILE A 192 -23.41 2.57 -4.90
C ILE A 192 -23.30 3.86 -5.73
N LEU A 193 -22.96 3.75 -7.02
CA LEU A 193 -22.87 4.91 -7.93
C LEU A 193 -24.20 5.64 -8.12
N SER A 194 -25.32 4.94 -8.04
CA SER A 194 -26.67 5.51 -8.24
C SER A 194 -27.37 5.93 -6.97
N THR A 195 -26.82 5.65 -5.79
CA THR A 195 -27.46 6.00 -4.52
C THR A 195 -27.09 7.42 -4.14
N ASP A 196 -28.10 8.23 -3.78
CA ASP A 196 -27.90 9.56 -3.20
C ASP A 196 -27.39 9.43 -1.76
N LEU A 197 -26.08 9.44 -1.62
CA LEU A 197 -25.41 9.42 -0.32
C LEU A 197 -25.42 10.82 0.30
N GLU A 198 -25.64 10.89 1.62
CA GLU A 198 -25.64 12.16 2.37
C GLU A 198 -24.36 12.99 2.17
N ARG A 199 -23.19 12.32 2.12
CA ARG A 199 -21.96 12.90 1.56
C ARG A 199 -21.75 12.36 0.15
N PRO A 200 -21.76 13.22 -0.89
CA PRO A 200 -21.54 12.78 -2.26
C PRO A 200 -20.21 12.03 -2.44
N LEU A 201 -20.18 11.14 -3.43
CA LEU A 201 -18.95 10.46 -3.83
C LEU A 201 -17.94 11.47 -4.42
N SER A 202 -16.69 11.40 -3.97
CA SER A 202 -15.59 12.17 -4.55
C SER A 202 -15.31 11.71 -5.99
N ILE A 203 -14.63 12.54 -6.79
CA ILE A 203 -14.24 12.19 -8.17
C ILE A 203 -13.43 10.89 -8.18
N HIS A 204 -12.54 10.72 -7.20
CA HIS A 204 -11.73 9.52 -7.07
C HIS A 204 -12.57 8.28 -6.74
N GLU A 205 -13.46 8.35 -5.73
CA GLU A 205 -14.36 7.25 -5.37
C GLU A 205 -15.23 6.81 -6.56
N ARG A 206 -15.77 7.78 -7.32
CA ARG A 206 -16.56 7.49 -8.53
C ARG A 206 -15.73 6.78 -9.58
N ASN A 207 -14.51 7.25 -9.85
CA ASN A 207 -13.62 6.65 -10.84
C ASN A 207 -13.27 5.20 -10.49
N VAL A 208 -12.99 4.91 -9.21
CA VAL A 208 -12.75 3.53 -8.73
C VAL A 208 -13.97 2.65 -9.00
N LEU A 209 -15.16 3.09 -8.58
CA LEU A 209 -16.40 2.30 -8.76
C LEU A 209 -16.77 2.10 -10.24
N ILE A 210 -16.57 3.11 -11.09
CA ILE A 210 -16.79 3.01 -12.54
C ILE A 210 -15.83 1.99 -13.15
N SER A 211 -14.55 2.03 -12.77
CA SER A 211 -13.54 1.07 -13.22
C SER A 211 -13.91 -0.37 -12.84
N ILE A 212 -14.34 -0.59 -11.59
CA ILE A 212 -14.84 -1.90 -11.11
C ILE A 212 -16.03 -2.35 -11.96
N HIS A 213 -17.02 -1.48 -12.15
CA HIS A 213 -18.25 -1.78 -12.87
C HIS A 213 -17.98 -2.19 -14.32
N ASN A 214 -17.17 -1.41 -15.03
CA ASN A 214 -16.86 -1.63 -16.44
C ASN A 214 -16.06 -2.92 -16.62
N SER A 215 -15.00 -3.11 -15.82
CA SER A 215 -14.14 -4.29 -15.91
C SER A 215 -14.92 -5.59 -15.67
N ILE A 216 -15.85 -5.61 -14.72
CA ILE A 216 -16.69 -6.80 -14.47
C ILE A 216 -17.77 -6.97 -15.54
N THR A 217 -18.33 -5.88 -16.05
CA THR A 217 -19.28 -5.93 -17.17
C THR A 217 -18.64 -6.55 -18.40
N ASP A 218 -17.38 -6.20 -18.69
CA ASP A 218 -16.62 -6.82 -19.77
C ASP A 218 -16.44 -8.32 -19.56
N LEU A 219 -16.10 -8.77 -18.34
CA LEU A 219 -15.98 -10.20 -18.04
C LEU A 219 -17.30 -10.95 -18.28
N ILE A 220 -18.44 -10.38 -17.85
CA ILE A 220 -19.77 -10.98 -18.05
C ILE A 220 -20.12 -11.04 -19.54
N ASN A 221 -19.87 -9.96 -20.29
CA ASN A 221 -20.22 -9.88 -21.71
C ASN A 221 -19.40 -10.85 -22.58
N HIS A 222 -18.15 -11.13 -22.19
CA HIS A 222 -17.27 -12.06 -22.90
C HIS A 222 -17.33 -13.50 -22.37
N PHE A 223 -18.25 -13.83 -21.45
CA PHE A 223 -18.38 -15.19 -20.97
C PHE A 223 -18.98 -16.11 -22.06
N PRO A 224 -18.32 -17.21 -22.45
CA PRO A 224 -18.64 -17.91 -23.69
C PRO A 224 -19.87 -18.83 -23.64
N PHE A 225 -20.53 -19.00 -22.49
CA PHE A 225 -21.60 -19.97 -22.30
C PHE A 225 -22.95 -19.31 -21.96
N SER A 226 -23.78 -19.09 -22.99
CA SER A 226 -25.08 -18.42 -22.86
C SER A 226 -26.08 -19.14 -21.94
N ASP A 227 -26.03 -20.48 -21.87
CA ASP A 227 -26.87 -21.26 -20.97
C ASP A 227 -26.63 -20.95 -19.48
N VAL A 228 -25.37 -20.68 -19.12
CA VAL A 228 -24.99 -20.26 -17.77
C VAL A 228 -25.54 -18.85 -17.51
N THR A 229 -25.34 -17.93 -18.46
CA THR A 229 -25.84 -16.54 -18.35
C THR A 229 -27.34 -16.49 -18.11
N ARG A 230 -28.12 -17.31 -18.84
CA ARG A 230 -29.57 -17.44 -18.67
C ARG A 230 -29.96 -18.01 -17.31
N ARG A 231 -29.21 -18.96 -16.76
CA ARG A 231 -29.50 -19.46 -15.40
C ARG A 231 -29.18 -18.42 -14.34
N VAL A 232 -28.10 -17.67 -14.51
CA VAL A 232 -27.69 -16.62 -13.57
C VAL A 232 -28.69 -15.48 -13.52
N SER A 233 -29.27 -15.05 -14.65
CA SER A 233 -30.29 -13.99 -14.64
C SER A 233 -31.51 -14.32 -13.78
N ASN A 234 -31.85 -15.60 -13.63
CA ASN A 234 -32.94 -16.05 -12.76
C ASN A 234 -32.54 -16.05 -11.28
N LEU A 235 -31.24 -16.04 -10.98
CA LEU A 235 -30.71 -16.10 -9.62
C LEU A 235 -30.35 -14.72 -9.04
N THR A 236 -30.22 -13.68 -9.87
CA THR A 236 -29.87 -12.33 -9.42
C THR A 236 -30.94 -11.66 -8.57
N ILE A 237 -32.19 -12.16 -8.62
CA ILE A 237 -33.31 -11.66 -7.81
C ILE A 237 -33.19 -12.07 -6.33
N TYR A 238 -32.47 -13.14 -6.02
CA TYR A 238 -32.39 -13.66 -4.66
C TYR A 238 -31.32 -12.93 -3.85
N GLY A 239 -31.60 -12.74 -2.56
CA GLY A 239 -30.59 -12.26 -1.62
C GLY A 239 -29.40 -13.22 -1.52
N ARG A 240 -28.20 -12.69 -1.25
CA ARG A 240 -26.96 -13.48 -1.25
C ARG A 240 -26.90 -14.57 -0.17
N ASN A 241 -27.65 -14.37 0.92
CA ASN A 241 -27.80 -15.34 2.01
C ASN A 241 -29.13 -16.11 1.94
N SER A 242 -29.85 -16.05 0.82
CA SER A 242 -31.08 -16.82 0.61
C SER A 242 -30.82 -18.33 0.62
N LEU A 243 -31.90 -19.10 0.78
CA LEU A 243 -31.84 -20.56 0.76
C LEU A 243 -31.29 -21.06 -0.58
N GLU A 244 -31.70 -20.47 -1.69
CA GLU A 244 -31.35 -20.83 -3.05
C GLU A 244 -29.85 -20.67 -3.30
N ILE A 245 -29.28 -19.53 -2.90
CA ILE A 245 -27.84 -19.26 -3.06
C ILE A 245 -27.01 -20.16 -2.13
N ASN A 246 -27.47 -20.38 -0.90
CA ASN A 246 -26.77 -21.28 0.02
C ASN A 246 -26.81 -22.74 -0.45
N GLN A 247 -27.92 -23.19 -1.03
CA GLN A 247 -28.01 -24.51 -1.67
C GLN A 247 -27.05 -24.62 -2.87
N LEU A 248 -26.95 -23.58 -3.70
CA LEU A 248 -25.99 -23.54 -4.81
C LEU A 248 -24.55 -23.71 -4.29
N ARG A 249 -24.17 -22.94 -3.26
CA ARG A 249 -22.82 -23.03 -2.64
C ARG A 249 -22.55 -24.43 -2.06
N ARG A 250 -23.53 -25.04 -1.38
CA ARG A 250 -23.41 -26.40 -0.83
C ARG A 250 -23.17 -27.43 -1.94
N LYS A 251 -23.96 -27.39 -3.02
CA LYS A 251 -23.80 -28.29 -4.17
C LYS A 251 -22.44 -28.15 -4.85
N VAL A 252 -21.90 -26.93 -4.94
CA VAL A 252 -20.54 -26.70 -5.47
C VAL A 252 -19.50 -27.36 -4.56
N ASN A 253 -19.59 -27.14 -3.25
CA ASN A 253 -18.66 -27.72 -2.28
C ASN A 253 -18.73 -29.26 -2.26
N GLU A 254 -19.92 -29.85 -2.33
CA GLU A 254 -20.12 -31.30 -2.45
C GLU A 254 -19.46 -31.85 -3.72
N ARG A 255 -19.71 -31.24 -4.89
CA ARG A 255 -19.10 -31.66 -6.16
C ARG A 255 -17.58 -31.55 -6.15
N ILE A 256 -17.01 -30.56 -5.45
CA ILE A 256 -15.56 -30.45 -5.26
C ILE A 256 -15.04 -31.60 -4.39
N ARG A 257 -15.69 -31.88 -3.25
CA ARG A 257 -15.30 -32.98 -2.33
C ARG A 257 -15.40 -34.35 -3.00
N GLU A 258 -16.41 -34.55 -3.84
CA GLU A 258 -16.60 -35.77 -4.62
C GLU A 258 -15.62 -35.92 -5.80
N GLY A 259 -14.74 -34.96 -6.04
CA GLY A 259 -13.78 -34.98 -7.14
C GLY A 259 -14.40 -34.78 -8.53
N LYS A 260 -15.68 -34.35 -8.61
CA LYS A 260 -16.37 -34.05 -9.88
C LYS A 260 -15.91 -32.74 -10.51
N VAL A 261 -15.27 -31.86 -9.74
CA VAL A 261 -14.69 -30.60 -10.20
C VAL A 261 -13.18 -30.75 -10.25
N LYS A 262 -12.60 -30.76 -11.46
CA LYS A 262 -11.16 -30.99 -11.65
C LYS A 262 -10.30 -29.74 -11.43
N ASN A 263 -10.87 -28.56 -11.63
CA ASN A 263 -10.15 -27.30 -11.47
C ASN A 263 -10.18 -26.85 -10.00
N ALA A 264 -9.01 -26.80 -9.35
CA ALA A 264 -8.89 -26.43 -7.95
C ALA A 264 -9.32 -24.98 -7.65
N GLU A 265 -9.34 -24.10 -8.67
CA GLU A 265 -9.67 -22.68 -8.50
C GLU A 265 -11.14 -22.44 -8.09
N TYR A 266 -12.04 -23.39 -8.32
CA TYR A 266 -13.40 -23.31 -7.76
C TYR A 266 -13.41 -23.38 -6.22
N GLY A 267 -12.40 -24.00 -5.60
CA GLY A 267 -12.20 -23.93 -4.15
C GLY A 267 -11.82 -22.51 -3.69
N ASN A 268 -11.00 -21.81 -4.48
CA ASN A 268 -10.65 -20.41 -4.23
C ASN A 268 -11.86 -19.50 -4.44
N LEU A 269 -12.72 -19.79 -5.42
CA LEU A 269 -13.99 -19.08 -5.61
C LEU A 269 -14.88 -19.18 -4.36
N LEU A 270 -15.01 -20.37 -3.75
CA LEU A 270 -15.79 -20.53 -2.51
C LEU A 270 -15.22 -19.73 -1.34
N LYS A 271 -13.89 -19.69 -1.19
CA LYS A 271 -13.22 -18.84 -0.19
C LYS A 271 -13.51 -17.37 -0.46
N TRP A 272 -13.39 -16.95 -1.72
CA TRP A 272 -13.67 -15.58 -2.16
C TRP A 272 -15.12 -15.17 -1.87
N VAL A 273 -16.10 -16.05 -2.11
CA VAL A 273 -17.52 -15.79 -1.79
C VAL A 273 -17.67 -15.41 -0.32
N GLN A 274 -17.01 -16.11 0.60
CA GLN A 274 -17.11 -15.79 2.02
C GLN A 274 -16.52 -14.39 2.31
N GLN A 275 -15.33 -14.11 1.78
CA GLN A 275 -14.66 -12.82 1.95
C GLN A 275 -15.50 -11.64 1.43
N TYR A 276 -16.22 -11.86 0.33
CA TYR A 276 -17.14 -10.89 -0.27
C TYR A 276 -18.42 -10.69 0.55
N LEU A 277 -19.05 -11.75 1.05
CA LEU A 277 -20.24 -11.63 1.89
C LEU A 277 -19.94 -10.88 3.19
N ASP A 278 -18.76 -11.09 3.77
CA ASP A 278 -18.37 -10.40 4.99
C ASP A 278 -18.01 -8.92 4.76
N LEU A 279 -18.04 -8.42 3.51
CA LEU A 279 -17.90 -6.98 3.22
C LEU A 279 -19.14 -6.19 3.66
N LYS A 280 -20.32 -6.85 3.76
CA LYS A 280 -21.60 -6.24 4.16
C LYS A 280 -21.89 -4.91 3.43
N ILE A 281 -21.77 -4.90 2.09
CA ILE A 281 -21.97 -3.69 1.25
C ILE A 281 -23.30 -2.98 1.56
N ASP A 282 -24.35 -3.72 1.93
CA ASP A 282 -25.66 -3.15 2.28
C ASP A 282 -25.62 -2.21 3.50
N GLY A 283 -24.68 -2.39 4.43
CA GLY A 283 -24.48 -1.51 5.59
C GLY A 283 -23.72 -0.22 5.24
N VAL A 284 -22.93 -0.23 4.16
CA VAL A 284 -22.07 0.88 3.73
C VAL A 284 -22.87 2.07 3.20
N VAL A 285 -24.08 1.81 2.72
CA VAL A 285 -25.02 2.85 2.27
C VAL A 285 -25.63 3.61 3.45
N LYS A 286 -25.55 3.07 4.68
CA LYS A 286 -26.24 3.59 5.87
C LYS A 286 -25.32 4.10 6.99
N ASP A 287 -24.06 3.66 7.06
CA ASP A 287 -23.17 3.98 8.18
C ASP A 287 -22.26 5.19 7.88
N GLN A 288 -22.38 6.24 8.70
CA GLN A 288 -21.95 7.62 8.44
C GLN A 288 -20.58 8.00 9.07
N ASN A 289 -19.89 7.08 9.75
CA ASN A 289 -18.80 7.51 10.62
C ASN A 289 -17.43 7.56 9.93
N THR A 290 -17.10 8.80 9.56
CA THR A 290 -15.77 9.43 9.58
C THR A 290 -14.66 8.72 8.78
N PHE A 291 -14.47 9.23 7.56
CA PHE A 291 -13.36 8.92 6.64
C PHE A 291 -12.02 8.86 7.36
N VAL A 292 -11.18 7.87 7.07
CA VAL A 292 -9.88 7.71 7.73
C VAL A 292 -8.78 8.00 6.72
N MET A 293 -8.89 7.58 5.46
CA MET A 293 -7.87 7.93 4.45
C MET A 293 -8.02 9.38 3.94
N GLU A 294 -9.25 9.90 3.88
CA GLU A 294 -9.49 11.33 3.53
C GLU A 294 -9.42 12.28 4.74
N ASN A 295 -9.57 11.79 6.00
CA ASN A 295 -9.45 12.65 7.20
C ASN A 295 -8.17 12.40 8.03
N LEU A 296 -7.45 11.28 7.86
CA LEU A 296 -6.03 11.22 8.20
C LEU A 296 -5.26 11.87 7.05
N THR A 297 -5.45 13.16 6.85
CA THR A 297 -4.56 13.89 5.93
C THR A 297 -3.17 14.07 6.53
N SER A 298 -2.95 13.73 7.79
CA SER A 298 -1.58 13.59 8.30
C SER A 298 -0.88 12.41 7.63
N ILE A 299 -0.05 12.72 6.64
CA ILE A 299 0.81 11.74 5.99
C ILE A 299 1.83 11.13 6.96
N ASN A 300 2.15 11.83 8.06
CA ASN A 300 2.96 11.28 9.15
C ASN A 300 2.23 10.14 9.83
N THR A 301 0.98 10.35 10.24
CA THR A 301 0.14 9.32 10.87
C THR A 301 -0.12 8.17 9.91
N LEU A 302 -0.37 8.41 8.62
CA LEU A 302 -0.49 7.34 7.63
C LEU A 302 0.80 6.49 7.52
N TYR A 303 1.95 7.14 7.60
CA TYR A 303 3.24 6.46 7.54
C TYR A 303 3.52 5.64 8.82
N GLU A 304 3.17 6.16 9.99
CA GLU A 304 3.23 5.43 11.25
C GLU A 304 2.32 4.18 11.19
N LEU A 305 1.05 4.36 10.83
CA LEU A 305 0.13 3.24 10.70
C LEU A 305 0.66 2.20 9.71
N LEU A 306 1.29 2.62 8.61
CA LEU A 306 1.88 1.68 7.66
C LEU A 306 2.93 0.80 8.35
N ILE A 307 3.87 1.40 9.11
CA ILE A 307 4.89 0.67 9.86
C ILE A 307 4.24 -0.28 10.88
N PHE A 308 3.27 0.20 11.66
CA PHE A 308 2.56 -0.58 12.67
C PHE A 308 1.92 -1.84 12.06
N PHE A 309 1.15 -1.67 11.00
CA PHE A 309 0.44 -2.76 10.33
C PHE A 309 1.40 -3.71 9.61
N GLU A 310 2.46 -3.20 8.98
CA GLU A 310 3.49 -4.04 8.34
C GLU A 310 4.19 -4.94 9.37
N PHE A 311 4.55 -4.38 10.52
CA PHE A 311 5.18 -5.13 11.59
C PHE A 311 4.21 -6.17 12.20
N PHE A 312 2.96 -5.80 12.45
CA PHE A 312 1.95 -6.74 12.96
C PHE A 312 1.72 -7.93 12.00
N VAL A 313 1.57 -7.65 10.70
CA VAL A 313 1.39 -8.73 9.69
C VAL A 313 2.63 -9.60 9.58
N TYR A 314 3.84 -9.02 9.69
CA TYR A 314 5.07 -9.79 9.76
C TYR A 314 5.05 -10.78 10.92
N LEU A 315 4.73 -10.32 12.14
CA LEU A 315 4.61 -11.17 13.33
C LEU A 315 3.53 -12.25 13.16
N LYS A 316 2.40 -11.91 12.54
CA LYS A 316 1.28 -12.85 12.34
C LYS A 316 1.65 -14.02 11.42
N ASN A 317 2.53 -13.77 10.46
CA ASN A 317 3.01 -14.79 9.53
C ASN A 317 4.12 -15.66 10.13
N ASP A 318 4.74 -15.24 11.24
CA ASP A 318 5.68 -16.06 12.00
C ASP A 318 4.92 -16.92 13.03
N GLN A 319 4.97 -18.24 12.84
CA GLN A 319 4.26 -19.21 13.69
C GLN A 319 4.72 -19.17 15.16
N ASN A 320 5.92 -18.66 15.45
CA ASN A 320 6.47 -18.61 16.80
C ASN A 320 6.05 -17.37 17.59
N CYS A 321 5.56 -16.33 16.91
CA CYS A 321 5.25 -15.04 17.54
C CYS A 321 3.84 -15.00 18.15
N ASN A 322 2.86 -15.60 17.48
CA ASN A 322 1.43 -15.60 17.84
C ASN A 322 0.92 -14.25 18.39
N PRO A 323 0.97 -13.17 17.58
CA PRO A 323 0.67 -11.83 18.07
C PRO A 323 -0.82 -11.65 18.39
N GLN A 324 -1.08 -10.92 19.47
CA GLN A 324 -2.41 -10.49 19.91
C GLN A 324 -2.44 -8.98 20.09
N ILE A 325 -3.62 -8.39 19.98
CA ILE A 325 -3.78 -6.95 20.12
C ILE A 325 -4.56 -6.66 21.38
N ARG A 326 -3.99 -5.81 22.21
CA ARG A 326 -4.65 -5.23 23.38
C ARG A 326 -5.00 -3.79 23.08
N VAL A 327 -6.24 -3.44 23.38
CA VAL A 327 -6.75 -2.08 23.26
C VAL A 327 -6.80 -1.47 24.64
N ARG A 328 -6.27 -0.26 24.78
CA ARG A 328 -6.35 0.53 26.02
C ARG A 328 -6.99 1.88 25.70
N THR A 329 -7.61 2.49 26.71
CA THR A 329 -8.10 3.86 26.62
C THR A 329 -7.36 4.71 27.63
N GLU A 330 -6.61 5.70 27.15
CA GLU A 330 -5.84 6.63 27.95
C GLU A 330 -6.24 8.05 27.52
N ASN A 331 -6.61 8.92 28.48
CA ASN A 331 -7.01 10.30 28.19
C ASN A 331 -8.10 10.45 27.10
N LYS A 332 -9.08 9.52 27.07
CA LYS A 332 -10.14 9.43 26.03
C LYS A 332 -9.64 9.09 24.61
N GLN A 333 -8.36 8.76 24.47
CA GLN A 333 -7.76 8.26 23.23
C GLN A 333 -7.63 6.74 23.30
N ILE A 334 -7.84 6.08 22.16
CA ILE A 334 -7.67 4.64 22.01
C ILE A 334 -6.22 4.37 21.64
N LYS A 335 -5.56 3.48 22.38
CA LYS A 335 -4.16 3.08 22.20
C LYS A 335 -4.05 1.59 21.95
N TYR A 336 -3.07 1.20 21.17
CA TYR A 336 -2.88 -0.19 20.73
C TYR A 336 -1.55 -0.75 21.20
N THR A 337 -1.60 -1.97 21.71
CA THR A 337 -0.43 -2.77 22.06
C THR A 337 -0.50 -4.09 21.30
N VAL A 338 0.56 -4.45 20.58
CA VAL A 338 0.75 -5.80 20.07
C VAL A 338 1.54 -6.59 21.10
N GLU A 339 0.93 -7.63 21.65
CA GLU A 339 1.59 -8.61 22.52
C GLU A 339 1.99 -9.83 21.68
N PHE A 340 3.24 -10.26 21.76
CA PHE A 340 3.74 -11.41 21.03
C PHE A 340 4.90 -12.07 21.80
N LYS A 341 5.35 -13.24 21.33
CA LYS A 341 6.43 -13.97 21.98
C LYS A 341 7.71 -13.97 21.14
N ILE A 342 8.83 -13.76 21.81
CA ILE A 342 10.17 -14.07 21.31
C ILE A 342 10.83 -14.96 22.34
N GLU A 343 11.26 -16.16 21.96
CA GLU A 343 12.00 -17.09 22.85
C GLU A 343 11.33 -17.30 24.22
N GLN A 344 10.00 -17.46 24.21
CA GLN A 344 9.13 -17.61 25.38
C GLN A 344 8.91 -16.36 26.26
N LYS A 345 9.65 -15.27 26.03
CA LYS A 345 9.38 -13.99 26.69
C LYS A 345 8.20 -13.26 26.03
N SER A 346 7.36 -12.63 26.86
CA SER A 346 6.26 -11.78 26.38
C SER A 346 6.80 -10.39 26.03
N VAL A 347 6.51 -9.96 24.82
CA VAL A 347 6.94 -8.67 24.26
C VAL A 347 5.72 -7.83 23.98
N LEU A 348 5.72 -6.60 24.48
CA LEU A 348 4.68 -5.60 24.22
C LEU A 348 5.25 -4.53 23.29
N PHE A 349 4.69 -4.42 22.08
CA PHE A 349 4.98 -3.35 21.13
C PHE A 349 3.84 -2.33 21.18
N GLU A 350 4.10 -1.16 21.75
CA GLU A 350 3.10 -0.13 22.03
C GLU A 350 3.20 1.03 21.05
N TYR A 351 2.06 1.40 20.45
CA TYR A 351 1.92 2.52 19.53
C TYR A 351 1.46 3.80 20.25
N ASP A 352 2.14 4.91 19.98
CA ASP A 352 1.77 6.27 20.42
C ASP A 352 1.60 6.41 21.96
N ARG A 353 2.47 5.73 22.72
CA ARG A 353 2.46 5.79 24.18
C ARG A 353 3.23 7.01 24.70
N GLU A 354 2.60 7.72 25.62
CA GLU A 354 3.21 8.83 26.35
C GLU A 354 3.78 8.34 27.69
N TYR A 355 4.99 8.80 28.00
CA TYR A 355 5.70 8.55 29.24
C TYR A 355 5.86 9.88 29.99
N PRO A 356 4.93 10.22 30.90
CA PRO A 356 4.89 11.54 31.54
C PRO A 356 6.04 11.74 32.51
N PHE A 357 6.54 12.97 32.56
CA PHE A 357 7.49 13.41 33.59
C PHE A 357 6.85 13.36 34.98
N GLY A 358 7.50 12.67 35.92
CA GLY A 358 7.21 12.82 37.36
C GLY A 358 6.10 11.95 37.95
N GLU A 359 5.63 10.87 37.31
CA GLU A 359 4.78 9.90 38.02
C GLU A 359 5.59 9.14 39.09
N SER A 360 5.06 9.15 40.32
CA SER A 360 5.73 8.85 41.60
C SER A 360 6.49 7.52 41.66
N LYS A 361 7.60 7.49 42.42
CA LYS A 361 8.33 6.28 42.86
C LYS A 361 7.48 5.20 43.55
N GLU A 362 6.24 5.51 43.94
CA GLU A 362 5.30 4.59 44.61
C GLU A 362 4.45 3.77 43.64
N SER A 363 4.33 4.19 42.38
CA SER A 363 3.79 3.35 41.31
C SER A 363 4.97 2.73 40.57
N LYS A 364 4.95 1.42 40.32
CA LYS A 364 5.93 0.70 39.48
C LYS A 364 5.82 1.11 37.99
N LYS A 365 5.72 2.40 37.69
CA LYS A 365 5.51 2.96 36.35
C LYS A 365 6.61 3.97 36.04
N TRP A 366 7.61 3.52 35.29
CA TRP A 366 8.34 4.24 34.25
C TRP A 366 8.49 5.77 34.37
N PRO A 367 9.14 6.31 35.42
CA PRO A 367 9.37 7.73 35.48
C PRO A 367 10.41 8.11 34.41
N THR A 368 10.03 8.97 33.46
CA THR A 368 11.03 9.72 32.71
C THR A 368 11.73 10.68 33.66
N TRP A 369 13.05 10.81 33.54
CA TRP A 369 13.87 11.52 34.54
C TRP A 369 14.07 13.00 34.21
N ILE A 370 13.80 13.43 32.98
CA ILE A 370 14.05 14.81 32.52
C ILE A 370 12.81 15.46 31.88
N LEU A 371 12.10 14.79 30.97
CA LEU A 371 10.95 15.34 30.22
C LEU A 371 9.91 14.26 29.91
N THR A 372 8.69 14.65 29.53
CA THR A 372 7.74 13.71 28.93
C THR A 372 8.31 13.17 27.62
N SER A 373 8.29 11.84 27.44
CA SER A 373 8.72 11.19 26.19
C SER A 373 7.55 10.55 25.47
N LYS A 374 7.50 10.72 24.15
CA LYS A 374 6.43 10.20 23.30
C LYS A 374 7.02 9.65 21.99
N PRO A 375 7.74 8.51 22.05
CA PRO A 375 8.16 7.83 20.82
C PRO A 375 6.95 7.26 20.09
N ASP A 376 7.02 7.15 18.76
CA ASP A 376 5.94 6.56 17.97
C ASP A 376 5.71 5.09 18.34
N TYR A 377 6.79 4.36 18.61
CA TYR A 377 6.73 3.00 19.14
C TYR A 377 7.70 2.77 20.29
N SER A 378 7.24 1.99 21.25
CA SER A 378 8.05 1.52 22.36
C SER A 378 7.88 0.01 22.56
N VAL A 379 8.95 -0.65 22.96
CA VAL A 379 8.98 -2.10 23.16
C VAL A 379 9.28 -2.40 24.61
N ILE A 380 8.42 -3.17 25.25
CA ILE A 380 8.49 -3.49 26.67
C ILE A 380 8.59 -5.00 26.84
N VAL A 381 9.53 -5.43 27.67
CA VAL A 381 9.73 -6.81 28.11
C VAL A 381 10.01 -6.79 29.61
N ASP A 382 9.32 -7.64 30.38
CA ASP A 382 9.50 -7.77 31.84
C ASP A 382 9.41 -6.41 32.58
N ASN A 383 8.47 -5.55 32.17
CA ASN A 383 8.37 -4.17 32.66
C ASN A 383 9.67 -3.37 32.53
N THR A 384 10.49 -3.62 31.49
CA THR A 384 11.62 -2.77 31.06
C THR A 384 11.48 -2.35 29.58
N ILE A 385 11.68 -1.06 29.25
CA ILE A 385 11.60 -0.54 27.87
C ILE A 385 12.94 -0.90 27.23
N ILE A 386 12.92 -1.73 26.21
CA ILE A 386 14.13 -2.31 25.61
C ILE A 386 14.47 -1.70 24.26
N ALA A 387 13.49 -1.13 23.57
CA ALA A 387 13.67 -0.45 22.29
C ALA A 387 12.65 0.67 22.09
N VAL A 388 13.08 1.72 21.39
CA VAL A 388 12.21 2.80 20.90
C VAL A 388 12.41 2.99 19.39
N PHE A 389 11.31 3.22 18.69
CA PHE A 389 11.31 3.49 17.25
C PHE A 389 10.53 4.77 16.99
N ASP A 390 11.04 5.58 16.07
CA ASP A 390 10.45 6.86 15.70
C ASP A 390 10.35 6.93 14.18
N ALA A 391 9.15 7.14 13.66
CA ALA A 391 8.85 7.23 12.25
C ALA A 391 8.91 8.69 11.80
N LYS A 392 9.70 8.96 10.77
CA LYS A 392 9.85 10.31 10.25
C LYS A 392 9.58 10.31 8.75
N ASN A 393 8.43 10.83 8.38
CA ASN A 393 8.05 11.02 6.99
C ASN A 393 8.56 12.36 6.45
N TYR A 394 9.89 12.46 6.32
CA TYR A 394 10.48 13.55 5.57
C TYR A 394 10.22 13.28 4.09
N PHE A 395 9.23 14.02 3.58
CA PHE A 395 8.75 14.07 2.21
C PHE A 395 9.80 13.71 1.15
N LYS A 396 9.36 12.99 0.11
CA LYS A 396 10.13 12.81 -1.11
C LYS A 396 10.46 14.21 -1.64
N MET A 397 11.75 14.54 -1.65
CA MET A 397 12.28 15.81 -2.14
C MET A 397 11.65 16.10 -3.51
N GLY A 398 11.54 17.38 -3.91
CA GLY A 398 11.03 17.78 -5.22
C GLY A 398 11.55 16.84 -6.30
N LYS A 399 10.75 15.83 -6.65
CA LYS A 399 11.22 14.63 -7.37
C LYS A 399 11.75 15.05 -8.73
N GLU A 400 11.09 16.04 -9.29
CA GLU A 400 11.50 16.77 -10.46
C GLU A 400 12.89 17.43 -10.31
N LEU A 401 13.22 18.05 -9.17
CA LEU A 401 14.54 18.63 -8.91
C LEU A 401 15.61 17.56 -8.69
N GLU A 402 15.30 16.46 -7.97
CA GLU A 402 16.20 15.30 -7.87
C GLU A 402 16.51 14.72 -9.26
N GLU A 403 15.47 14.50 -10.08
CA GLU A 403 15.57 13.97 -11.44
C GLU A 403 16.35 14.94 -12.34
N LYS A 404 16.07 16.25 -12.27
CA LYS A 404 16.83 17.31 -12.96
C LYS A 404 18.29 17.33 -12.52
N HIS A 405 18.58 17.21 -11.22
CA HIS A 405 19.94 17.19 -10.70
C HIS A 405 20.69 15.89 -11.05
N ALA A 406 20.01 14.76 -11.07
CA ALA A 406 20.56 13.47 -11.51
C ALA A 406 20.87 13.50 -13.02
N HIS A 407 19.96 14.07 -13.82
CA HIS A 407 20.18 14.32 -15.24
C HIS A 407 21.38 15.26 -15.44
N TYR A 408 21.47 16.35 -14.67
CA TYR A 408 22.64 17.23 -14.65
C TYR A 408 23.94 16.45 -14.37
N LYS A 409 24.00 15.65 -13.30
CA LYS A 409 25.19 14.84 -12.99
C LYS A 409 25.57 13.88 -14.11
N LYS A 410 24.59 13.22 -14.74
CA LYS A 410 24.81 12.29 -15.85
C LYS A 410 25.34 13.01 -17.08
N TYR A 411 24.72 14.13 -17.46
CA TYR A 411 25.12 14.95 -18.61
C TYR A 411 26.54 15.51 -18.40
N ARG A 412 26.82 16.09 -17.22
CA ARG A 412 28.15 16.57 -16.84
C ARG A 412 29.22 15.49 -16.96
N LYS A 413 28.94 14.29 -16.45
CA LYS A 413 29.87 13.14 -16.52
C LYS A 413 30.16 12.74 -17.98
N GLY A 414 29.15 12.83 -18.85
CA GLY A 414 29.32 12.61 -20.28
C GLY A 414 30.22 13.64 -20.96
N LEU A 415 30.09 14.92 -20.57
CA LEU A 415 30.96 16.01 -21.05
C LEU A 415 32.40 15.90 -20.52
N GLU A 416 32.58 15.64 -19.23
CA GLU A 416 33.90 15.51 -18.58
C GLU A 416 34.75 14.37 -19.16
N ALA A 417 34.11 13.41 -19.85
CA ALA A 417 34.77 12.32 -20.54
C ALA A 417 35.22 12.65 -21.97
N LEU A 418 34.76 13.76 -22.57
CA LEU A 418 35.11 14.14 -23.95
C LEU A 418 36.63 14.24 -24.19
N PRO A 419 37.44 14.83 -23.29
CA PRO A 419 38.90 14.89 -23.48
C PRO A 419 39.61 13.53 -23.50
N ARG A 420 38.93 12.44 -23.12
CA ARG A 420 39.45 11.08 -23.07
C ARG A 420 38.87 10.18 -24.16
N LEU A 421 38.12 10.76 -25.11
CA LEU A 421 37.56 10.02 -26.23
C LEU A 421 38.66 9.51 -27.15
N THR A 422 38.51 8.28 -27.59
CA THR A 422 39.34 7.62 -28.61
C THR A 422 38.44 7.02 -29.68
N LYS A 423 39.03 6.63 -30.81
CA LYS A 423 38.29 6.05 -31.94
C LYS A 423 37.58 4.75 -31.54
N GLU A 424 38.18 4.00 -30.63
CA GLU A 424 37.69 2.72 -30.13
C GLU A 424 36.51 2.89 -29.17
N ASN A 425 36.47 3.98 -28.38
CA ASN A 425 35.47 4.17 -27.34
C ASN A 425 34.34 5.15 -27.71
N PHE A 426 34.48 5.90 -28.81
CA PHE A 426 33.51 6.91 -29.28
C PHE A 426 32.07 6.37 -29.39
N VAL A 427 31.89 5.25 -30.10
CA VAL A 427 30.57 4.64 -30.30
C VAL A 427 29.96 4.18 -28.98
N GLN A 428 30.79 3.65 -28.07
CA GLN A 428 30.33 3.21 -26.76
C GLN A 428 29.96 4.40 -25.87
N HIS A 429 30.67 5.53 -25.99
CA HIS A 429 30.36 6.75 -25.25
C HIS A 429 29.01 7.33 -25.65
N ILE A 430 28.70 7.38 -26.96
CA ILE A 430 27.36 7.78 -27.45
C ILE A 430 26.27 6.87 -26.88
N LYS A 431 26.49 5.54 -26.90
CA LYS A 431 25.53 4.59 -26.31
C LYS A 431 25.30 4.81 -24.81
N ASN A 432 26.35 5.18 -24.08
CA ASN A 432 26.27 5.45 -22.64
C ASN A 432 25.60 6.80 -22.33
N PHE A 433 25.69 7.77 -23.24
CA PHE A 433 25.20 9.14 -23.06
C PHE A 433 24.44 9.65 -24.31
N PRO A 434 23.30 9.04 -24.66
CA PRO A 434 22.54 9.41 -25.87
C PRO A 434 22.04 10.86 -25.82
N ASP A 435 21.77 11.37 -24.61
CA ASP A 435 21.25 12.72 -24.35
C ASP A 435 22.21 13.84 -24.80
N ILE A 436 23.48 13.52 -25.07
CA ILE A 436 24.53 14.46 -25.50
C ILE A 436 25.24 14.02 -26.79
N GLU A 437 24.60 13.17 -27.58
CA GLU A 437 25.17 12.64 -28.83
C GLU A 437 25.64 13.77 -29.77
N LYS A 438 24.89 14.86 -29.84
CA LYS A 438 25.20 16.02 -30.67
C LYS A 438 26.52 16.67 -30.23
N GLU A 439 26.68 16.92 -28.95
CA GLU A 439 27.87 17.50 -28.34
C GLU A 439 29.08 16.59 -28.52
N ILE A 440 28.90 15.27 -28.30
CA ILE A 440 29.94 14.25 -28.53
C ILE A 440 30.40 14.27 -29.99
N THR A 441 29.46 14.29 -30.93
CA THR A 441 29.73 14.25 -32.38
C THR A 441 30.45 15.52 -32.84
N ILE A 442 30.02 16.69 -32.37
CA ILE A 442 30.66 17.97 -32.71
C ILE A 442 32.08 18.03 -32.12
N TYR A 443 32.26 17.62 -30.87
CA TYR A 443 33.59 17.53 -30.25
C TYR A 443 34.52 16.61 -31.06
N TRP A 444 34.04 15.41 -31.41
CA TRP A 444 34.84 14.44 -32.15
C TRP A 444 35.22 14.91 -33.55
N LYS A 445 34.30 15.55 -34.27
CA LYS A 445 34.59 16.15 -35.58
C LYS A 445 35.68 17.21 -35.45
N LYS A 446 35.58 18.10 -34.45
CA LYS A 446 36.61 19.12 -34.20
C LYS A 446 37.94 18.51 -33.81
N PHE A 447 37.95 17.43 -33.02
CA PHE A 447 39.17 16.72 -32.65
C PHE A 447 39.88 16.08 -33.85
N GLN A 448 39.13 15.61 -34.84
CA GLN A 448 39.67 15.11 -36.11
C GLN A 448 40.24 16.24 -36.99
N GLU A 449 39.75 17.47 -36.85
CA GLU A 449 40.21 18.65 -37.59
C GLU A 449 41.46 19.27 -36.93
N ASP A 450 41.38 19.58 -35.62
CA ASP A 450 42.44 20.19 -34.81
C ASP A 450 42.13 20.01 -33.31
N GLU A 451 43.10 19.51 -32.56
CA GLU A 451 43.00 19.31 -31.11
C GLU A 451 42.69 20.61 -30.35
N ASN A 452 43.21 21.75 -30.81
CA ASN A 452 42.93 23.06 -30.20
C ASN A 452 41.48 23.51 -30.41
N LEU A 453 40.89 23.19 -31.57
CA LEU A 453 39.48 23.49 -31.86
C LEU A 453 38.55 22.64 -30.98
N ALA A 454 38.92 21.38 -30.72
CA ALA A 454 38.19 20.51 -29.80
C ALA A 454 38.26 21.03 -28.36
N LYS A 455 39.46 21.44 -27.92
CA LYS A 455 39.66 22.01 -26.58
C LYS A 455 38.84 23.28 -26.36
N GLN A 456 38.87 24.22 -27.30
CA GLN A 456 38.09 25.46 -27.21
C GLN A 456 36.57 25.17 -27.20
N TYR A 457 36.11 24.22 -28.01
CA TYR A 457 34.71 23.80 -28.00
C TYR A 457 34.31 23.19 -26.66
N TYR A 458 35.14 22.32 -26.09
CA TYR A 458 34.90 21.73 -24.77
C TYR A 458 34.83 22.77 -23.66
N GLU A 459 35.76 23.73 -23.63
CA GLU A 459 35.77 24.81 -22.63
C GLU A 459 34.49 25.65 -22.69
N ASN A 460 34.11 26.11 -23.89
CA ASN A 460 32.86 26.86 -24.11
C ASN A 460 31.62 26.04 -23.72
N LEU A 461 31.61 24.75 -24.03
CA LEU A 461 30.51 23.85 -23.72
C LEU A 461 30.37 23.66 -22.21
N MET A 462 31.48 23.45 -21.50
CA MET A 462 31.49 23.30 -20.03
C MET A 462 31.10 24.59 -19.31
N GLU A 463 31.54 25.75 -19.81
CA GLU A 463 31.15 27.05 -19.26
C GLU A 463 29.65 27.29 -19.42
N LYS A 464 29.13 27.14 -20.64
CA LYS A 464 27.70 27.25 -20.94
C LYS A 464 26.89 26.30 -20.06
N TYR A 465 27.29 25.04 -20.03
CA TYR A 465 26.62 24.00 -19.25
C TYR A 465 26.59 24.31 -17.75
N THR A 466 27.70 24.83 -17.20
CA THR A 466 27.79 25.21 -15.80
C THR A 466 26.88 26.40 -15.48
N ASN A 467 26.87 27.42 -16.33
CA ASN A 467 26.04 28.60 -16.15
C ASN A 467 24.55 28.27 -16.23
N ASP A 468 24.14 27.50 -17.24
CA ASP A 468 22.74 27.12 -17.46
C ASP A 468 22.16 26.27 -16.31
N ASN A 469 23.01 25.51 -15.62
CA ASN A 469 22.58 24.58 -14.56
C ASN A 469 22.99 24.99 -13.13
N LYS A 470 23.68 26.11 -12.97
CA LYS A 470 24.07 26.65 -11.66
C LYS A 470 22.87 26.81 -10.71
N PRO A 471 21.70 27.36 -11.14
CA PRO A 471 20.55 27.52 -10.26
C PRO A 471 20.04 26.18 -9.70
N ILE A 472 19.91 25.16 -10.56
CA ILE A 472 19.44 23.81 -10.18
C ILE A 472 20.38 23.18 -9.15
N SER A 473 21.69 23.33 -9.35
CA SER A 473 22.70 22.79 -8.44
C SER A 473 22.68 23.48 -7.07
N GLU A 474 22.51 24.81 -7.04
CA GLU A 474 22.41 25.58 -5.79
C GLU A 474 21.12 25.27 -5.03
N GLU A 475 19.99 25.18 -5.72
CA GLU A 475 18.70 24.82 -5.14
C GLU A 475 18.74 23.41 -4.52
N TYR A 476 19.30 22.43 -5.25
CA TYR A 476 19.47 21.06 -4.74
C TYR A 476 20.38 21.01 -3.50
N LYS A 477 21.46 21.80 -3.47
CA LYS A 477 22.35 21.89 -2.30
C LYS A 477 21.63 22.42 -1.07
N LYS A 478 20.90 23.53 -1.19
CA LYS A 478 20.10 24.11 -0.09
C LYS A 478 19.09 23.10 0.46
N LEU A 479 18.40 22.40 -0.43
CA LEU A 479 17.45 21.35 -0.03
C LEU A 479 18.14 20.21 0.71
N LYS A 480 19.29 19.74 0.22
CA LYS A 480 20.07 18.68 0.88
C LYS A 480 20.57 19.10 2.27
N GLU A 481 21.00 20.35 2.42
CA GLU A 481 21.42 20.91 3.72
C GLU A 481 20.27 20.96 4.71
N ASN A 482 19.09 21.41 4.26
CA ASN A 482 17.87 21.42 5.08
C ASN A 482 17.43 20.00 5.48
N PHE A 483 17.50 19.03 4.57
CA PHE A 483 17.23 17.63 4.89
C PHE A 483 18.21 17.08 5.93
N SER A 484 19.52 17.33 5.75
CA SER A 484 20.56 16.95 6.71
C SER A 484 20.31 17.55 8.10
N PHE A 485 19.88 18.81 8.17
CA PHE A 485 19.50 19.45 9.43
C PHE A 485 18.33 18.73 10.11
N ARG A 486 17.30 18.34 9.36
CA ARG A 486 16.13 17.60 9.87
C ARG A 486 16.48 16.22 10.37
N VAL A 487 17.31 15.48 9.61
CA VAL A 487 17.84 14.19 10.07
C VAL A 487 18.56 14.36 11.41
N LYS A 488 19.45 15.36 11.53
CA LYS A 488 20.13 15.66 12.81
C LYS A 488 19.15 16.01 13.93
N LYS A 489 18.04 16.70 13.65
CA LYS A 489 16.97 16.96 14.63
C LYS A 489 16.32 15.65 15.10
N ALA A 490 15.86 14.80 14.17
CA ALA A 490 15.30 13.49 14.53
C ALA A 490 16.29 12.61 15.30
N THR A 491 17.58 12.62 14.93
CA THR A 491 18.63 11.92 15.68
C THR A 491 18.74 12.43 17.11
N ARG A 492 18.60 13.74 17.34
CA ARG A 492 18.59 14.29 18.70
C ARG A 492 17.34 13.86 19.45
N ASP A 493 16.18 13.86 18.80
CA ASP A 493 14.90 13.50 19.41
C ASP A 493 14.91 12.03 19.88
N ILE A 494 15.29 11.08 19.02
CA ILE A 494 15.38 9.66 19.41
C ILE A 494 16.47 9.42 20.47
N LEU A 495 17.62 10.10 20.38
CA LEU A 495 18.67 9.97 21.41
C LEU A 495 18.19 10.52 22.75
N SER A 496 17.35 11.57 22.73
CA SER A 496 16.72 12.08 23.94
C SER A 496 15.79 11.03 24.56
N TYR A 497 15.02 10.28 23.75
CA TYR A 497 14.18 9.19 24.24
C TYR A 497 15.00 8.04 24.81
N VAL A 498 16.03 7.59 24.08
CA VAL A 498 16.95 6.55 24.51
C VAL A 498 17.56 6.86 25.87
N ILE A 499 18.02 8.11 26.06
CA ILE A 499 18.58 8.57 27.33
C ILE A 499 17.46 8.65 28.38
N ASN A 500 16.37 9.37 28.09
CA ASN A 500 15.31 9.68 29.04
C ASN A 500 14.47 8.46 29.48
N LEU A 501 14.49 7.37 28.72
CA LEU A 501 13.81 6.12 29.03
C LEU A 501 14.78 4.99 29.43
N ASP A 502 16.09 5.26 29.48
CA ASP A 502 17.16 4.31 29.79
C ASP A 502 17.12 3.04 28.91
N VAL A 503 17.07 3.24 27.60
CA VAL A 503 16.86 2.19 26.59
C VAL A 503 18.15 1.90 25.84
N ASN A 504 18.43 0.62 25.55
CA ASN A 504 19.66 0.20 24.87
C ASN A 504 19.56 0.15 23.34
N TYR A 505 18.37 0.34 22.77
CA TYR A 505 18.16 0.40 21.33
C TYR A 505 17.25 1.57 20.93
N GLY A 506 17.69 2.34 19.94
CA GLY A 506 16.86 3.36 19.28
C GLY A 506 16.96 3.25 17.76
N ALA A 507 15.86 3.45 17.05
CA ALA A 507 15.91 3.53 15.60
C ALA A 507 14.97 4.58 15.03
N ILE A 508 15.39 5.22 13.94
CA ILE A 508 14.53 6.08 13.14
C ILE A 508 14.17 5.38 11.85
N ILE A 509 12.89 5.39 11.49
CA ILE A 509 12.36 4.79 10.27
C ILE A 509 12.03 5.90 9.27
N PHE A 510 12.68 5.85 8.10
CA PHE A 510 12.51 6.82 7.02
C PHE A 510 12.01 6.17 5.72
N PRO A 511 11.29 6.90 4.86
CA PRO A 511 10.88 6.36 3.56
C PRO A 511 12.03 6.27 2.55
N LYS A 512 13.01 7.17 2.62
CA LYS A 512 14.19 7.15 1.77
C LYS A 512 15.47 6.98 2.57
N GLN A 513 16.38 6.18 2.05
CA GLN A 513 17.75 6.09 2.54
C GLN A 513 18.57 7.28 2.01
N GLU A 514 19.12 8.10 2.91
CA GLU A 514 20.39 8.74 2.61
C GLU A 514 21.38 8.56 3.77
N TYR A 515 22.61 8.25 3.36
CA TYR A 515 23.75 7.77 4.13
C TYR A 515 24.10 8.64 5.34
N PHE A 516 23.55 8.28 6.49
CA PHE A 516 24.14 8.66 7.77
C PHE A 516 24.32 7.40 8.59
N LYS A 517 25.53 6.82 8.58
CA LYS A 517 25.90 5.97 9.71
C LYS A 517 26.16 6.93 10.87
N PHE A 518 25.30 6.91 11.87
CA PHE A 518 25.60 7.64 13.10
C PHE A 518 26.75 6.92 13.78
N THR A 519 27.82 7.66 14.02
CA THR A 519 28.94 7.23 14.86
C THR A 519 28.91 8.05 16.13
N PHE A 520 28.98 7.39 17.28
CA PHE A 520 29.03 8.10 18.55
C PHE A 520 30.29 8.99 18.59
N PRO A 521 30.20 10.22 19.15
CA PRO A 521 31.31 11.19 19.12
C PRO A 521 32.66 10.75 19.72
N ASN A 522 32.78 9.53 20.28
CA ASN A 522 33.96 9.09 21.03
C ASN A 522 34.28 7.58 20.90
N GLU A 523 33.91 6.90 19.81
CA GLU A 523 34.26 5.47 19.61
C GLU A 523 35.77 5.16 19.76
N LYS A 524 36.65 6.17 19.65
CA LYS A 524 38.10 6.02 19.81
C LYS A 524 38.66 6.42 21.19
N LYS A 525 37.91 7.10 22.07
CA LYS A 525 38.41 7.53 23.38
C LYS A 525 37.29 7.52 24.43
N HIS A 526 37.39 6.56 25.35
CA HIS A 526 36.57 6.40 26.54
C HIS A 526 35.06 6.30 26.31
N ILE A 527 34.60 5.04 26.30
CA ILE A 527 33.20 4.66 26.44
C ILE A 527 32.64 5.35 27.70
N PRO A 528 31.56 6.16 27.60
CA PRO A 528 30.86 6.66 28.78
C PRO A 528 30.46 5.48 29.66
N LYS A 529 30.74 5.56 30.96
CA LYS A 529 30.50 4.49 31.95
C LYS A 529 29.05 3.95 31.97
N PHE A 530 28.09 4.65 31.37
CA PHE A 530 26.65 4.38 31.47
C PHE A 530 26.00 3.76 30.21
N HIS A 531 26.71 3.57 29.09
CA HIS A 531 26.09 3.12 27.82
C HIS A 531 26.88 2.02 27.10
N ARG A 532 27.24 0.93 27.80
CA ARG A 532 28.12 -0.09 27.21
C ARG A 532 27.52 -0.83 26.01
N ASN A 533 26.20 -0.80 25.81
CA ASN A 533 25.50 -1.56 24.76
C ASN A 533 24.49 -0.74 23.92
N LEU A 534 24.59 0.60 23.90
CA LEU A 534 23.64 1.42 23.13
C LEU A 534 23.82 1.21 21.63
N LYS A 535 22.77 0.74 20.95
CA LYS A 535 22.72 0.58 19.49
C LYS A 535 21.72 1.58 18.90
N PHE A 536 22.16 2.30 17.87
CA PHE A 536 21.33 3.26 17.16
C PHE A 536 21.37 3.00 15.65
N GLU A 537 20.21 2.92 15.01
CA GLU A 537 20.09 2.56 13.59
C GLU A 537 19.11 3.45 12.82
N TYR A 538 19.34 3.53 11.50
CA TYR A 538 18.40 4.09 10.54
C TYR A 538 17.80 2.96 9.72
N LEU A 539 16.48 2.84 9.76
CA LEU A 539 15.71 1.85 9.00
C LEU A 539 14.99 2.53 7.84
N GLN A 540 14.71 1.76 6.78
CA GLN A 540 14.09 2.29 5.56
C GLN A 540 12.80 1.54 5.24
N LEU A 541 11.66 2.20 5.33
CA LEU A 541 10.39 1.67 4.82
C LEU A 541 9.88 2.59 3.72
N ASP A 542 10.26 2.31 2.47
CA ASP A 542 9.82 3.07 1.31
C ASP A 542 8.35 2.76 0.99
N TYR A 543 7.65 3.75 0.47
CA TYR A 543 6.27 3.64 0.00
C TYR A 543 6.14 3.96 -1.51
N ASP A 544 7.25 4.19 -2.22
CA ASP A 544 7.27 4.12 -3.68
C ASP A 544 7.00 2.66 -4.10
N PRO A 545 5.94 2.39 -4.90
CA PRO A 545 5.60 1.04 -5.32
C PRO A 545 6.76 0.22 -5.90
N LYS A 546 7.77 0.88 -6.49
CA LYS A 546 8.94 0.22 -7.09
C LYS A 546 9.89 -0.38 -6.06
N ASN A 547 10.01 0.25 -4.89
CA ASN A 547 11.00 -0.09 -3.84
C ASN A 547 10.36 -0.60 -2.55
N ALA A 548 9.06 -0.36 -2.34
CA ALA A 548 8.37 -0.64 -1.10
C ALA A 548 8.49 -2.11 -0.69
N ILE A 549 8.42 -3.04 -1.65
CA ILE A 549 8.49 -4.48 -1.35
C ILE A 549 9.87 -4.88 -0.76
N SER A 550 10.97 -4.38 -1.34
CA SER A 550 12.32 -4.75 -0.92
C SER A 550 12.67 -4.14 0.43
N THR A 551 12.37 -2.86 0.62
CA THR A 551 12.66 -2.10 1.85
C THR A 551 11.81 -2.57 3.02
N LYS A 552 10.54 -2.91 2.77
CA LYS A 552 9.62 -3.46 3.78
C LYS A 552 10.15 -4.70 4.46
N ASN A 553 10.48 -5.75 3.69
CA ASN A 553 10.91 -7.02 4.26
C ASN A 553 12.20 -6.87 5.08
N ASP A 554 13.11 -6.01 4.64
CA ASP A 554 14.34 -5.71 5.37
C ASP A 554 14.05 -4.95 6.68
N THR A 555 13.19 -3.93 6.65
CA THR A 555 12.90 -3.10 7.83
C THR A 555 12.12 -3.83 8.91
N VAL A 556 11.03 -4.53 8.58
CA VAL A 556 10.27 -5.28 9.61
C VAL A 556 11.11 -6.40 10.23
N LYS A 557 11.99 -7.03 9.44
CA LYS A 557 12.94 -8.02 9.94
C LYS A 557 13.98 -7.38 10.86
N LYS A 558 14.57 -6.24 10.48
CA LYS A 558 15.51 -5.51 11.33
C LYS A 558 14.88 -5.04 12.64
N MET A 559 13.62 -4.60 12.62
CA MET A 559 12.88 -4.29 13.84
C MET A 559 12.77 -5.51 14.76
N TYR A 560 12.39 -6.67 14.21
CA TYR A 560 12.32 -7.92 14.96
C TYR A 560 13.68 -8.34 15.53
N ASP A 561 14.73 -8.37 14.69
CA ASP A 561 16.09 -8.73 15.07
C ASP A 561 16.65 -7.78 16.13
N ALA A 562 16.32 -6.48 16.06
CA ALA A 562 16.70 -5.48 17.05
C ALA A 562 16.04 -5.72 18.41
N ILE A 563 14.74 -6.05 18.41
CA ILE A 563 14.01 -6.38 19.63
C ILE A 563 14.61 -7.65 20.25
N LYS A 564 14.88 -8.68 19.44
CA LYS A 564 15.53 -9.90 19.89
C LYS A 564 16.90 -9.63 20.51
N PHE A 565 17.75 -8.85 19.82
CA PHE A 565 19.05 -8.44 20.35
C PHE A 565 18.93 -7.68 21.68
N ALA A 566 17.95 -6.78 21.80
CA ALA A 566 17.73 -6.00 23.02
C ALA A 566 17.29 -6.89 24.19
N ILE A 567 16.52 -7.95 23.94
CA ILE A 567 16.17 -8.99 24.93
C ILE A 567 17.41 -9.75 25.40
N GLU A 568 18.26 -10.20 24.46
CA GLU A 568 19.51 -10.94 24.76
C GLU A 568 20.53 -10.09 25.52
N SER A 569 20.50 -8.77 25.30
CA SER A 569 21.42 -7.80 25.91
C SER A 569 20.99 -7.32 27.29
N GLN A 570 19.81 -7.72 27.78
CA GLN A 570 19.41 -7.42 29.16
C GLN A 570 20.35 -8.15 30.14
N PRO A 571 20.81 -7.48 31.21
CA PRO A 571 21.58 -8.15 32.24
C PRO A 571 20.74 -9.30 32.82
N GLN A 572 21.29 -10.50 32.86
CA GLN A 572 20.63 -11.63 33.54
C GLN A 572 20.38 -11.22 34.99
N GLU A 573 19.13 -11.32 35.44
CA GLU A 573 18.81 -11.15 36.85
C GLU A 573 19.72 -12.06 37.67
N ILE A 574 20.58 -11.45 38.49
CA ILE A 574 21.29 -12.18 39.53
C ILE A 574 20.19 -12.66 40.47
N THR A 575 19.82 -13.92 40.33
CA THR A 575 18.95 -14.61 41.28
C THR A 575 19.68 -14.58 42.62
N ALA A 576 19.15 -13.78 43.55
CA ALA A 576 19.58 -13.75 44.94
C ALA A 576 18.97 -14.91 45.72
#